data_AF-A0A6P8XPE0-F1
#
_entry.id   AF-A0A6P8XPE0-F1
#
_cell.length_a   1.000
_cell.length_b   1.000
_cell.length_c   1.000
_cell.angle_alpha   90.00
_cell.angle_beta   90.00
_cell.angle_gamma   90.00
#
_symmetry.space_group_name_H-M   'P 1'
#
loop_
_entity.id
_entity.type
_entity.pdbx_description
1 polymer ?
#
loop_
_entity_poly.entity_id
_entity_poly.type
_entity_poly.pdbx_seq_one_letter_code
_entity_poly.pdbx_strand_id
1 'polypeptide(L)'
;MRHTFRLIFLYCCWLVILLPTLCHTQSSCQTPDKTVGQCVHFSSCRFVLRQYAMYKEHMPPAIMRFLQRSRCRPKVDGYHLCCELKDVIPANANSKLK
;
A
#
# COMPACT_ATOMS: atom_id res chain seq x y z
N MET A 1 7.63 14.82 46.69
CA MET A 1 8.09 14.16 45.44
C MET A 1 7.17 13.06 44.90
N ARG A 2 6.20 12.51 45.67
CA ARG A 2 5.28 11.44 45.19
C ARG A 2 4.09 11.93 44.36
N HIS A 3 3.65 13.17 44.58
CA HIS A 3 2.50 13.77 43.87
C HIS A 3 2.85 14.23 42.44
N THR A 4 4.07 14.71 42.22
CA THR A 4 4.56 15.14 40.91
C THR A 4 4.63 13.97 39.93
N PHE A 5 5.03 12.78 40.40
CA PHE A 5 5.05 11.55 39.61
C PHE A 5 3.65 11.10 39.15
N ARG A 6 2.63 11.24 40.01
CA ARG A 6 1.24 10.93 39.65
C ARG A 6 0.68 11.89 38.60
N LEU A 7 0.99 13.18 38.72
CA LEU A 7 0.57 14.20 37.76
C LEU A 7 1.24 14.00 36.39
N ILE A 8 2.53 13.65 36.37
CA ILE A 8 3.26 13.31 35.13
C ILE A 8 2.66 12.07 34.47
N PHE A 9 2.34 11.04 35.25
CA PHE A 9 1.74 9.82 34.72
C PHE A 9 0.35 10.06 34.11
N LEU A 10 -0.50 10.85 34.78
CA LEU A 10 -1.81 11.24 34.26
C LEU A 10 -1.71 12.09 33.01
N TYR A 11 -0.76 13.02 32.96
CA TYR A 11 -0.51 13.87 31.80
C TYR A 11 0.00 13.06 30.59
N CYS A 12 0.89 12.10 30.81
CA CYS A 12 1.35 11.16 29.78
C CYS A 12 0.20 10.27 29.27
N CYS A 13 -0.65 9.73 30.15
CA CYS A 13 -1.83 8.96 29.73
C CYS A 13 -2.77 9.82 28.89
N TRP A 14 -3.03 11.07 29.28
CA TRP A 14 -3.81 12.01 28.47
C TRP A 14 -3.18 12.29 27.10
N LEU A 15 -1.86 12.49 27.05
CA LEU A 15 -1.12 12.71 25.80
C LEU A 15 -1.18 11.49 24.86
N VAL A 16 -1.16 10.27 25.41
CA VAL A 16 -1.25 9.03 24.64
C VAL A 16 -2.67 8.80 24.10
N ILE A 17 -3.71 9.19 24.85
CA ILE A 17 -5.11 9.11 24.40
C ILE A 17 -5.41 10.15 23.29
N LEU A 18 -4.73 11.30 23.33
CA LEU A 18 -4.87 12.38 22.34
C LEU A 18 -4.00 12.20 21.08
N LEU A 19 -3.09 11.22 21.06
CA LEU A 19 -2.39 10.81 19.86
C LEU A 19 -3.24 9.73 19.16
N PRO A 20 -4.08 10.08 18.16
CA PRO A 20 -4.59 9.07 17.27
C PRO A 20 -3.34 8.43 16.67
N THR A 21 -3.14 7.15 16.96
CA THR A 21 -2.11 6.35 16.34
C THR A 21 -2.20 6.61 14.84
N LEU A 22 -1.19 7.30 14.30
CA LEU A 22 -0.94 7.35 12.87
C LEU A 22 -0.52 5.94 12.46
N CYS A 23 -1.47 5.02 12.51
CA CYS A 23 -1.41 3.77 11.79
C CYS A 23 -1.61 4.20 10.34
N HIS A 24 -0.55 4.73 9.74
CA HIS A 24 -0.40 4.87 8.32
C HIS A 24 -0.34 3.44 7.79
N THR A 25 -1.51 2.80 7.70
CA THR A 25 -1.69 1.53 7.03
C THR A 25 -1.41 1.81 5.56
N GLN A 26 -0.13 1.77 5.18
CA GLN A 26 0.22 1.40 3.82
C GLN A 26 -0.58 0.12 3.58
N SER A 27 -1.56 0.19 2.68
CA SER A 27 -2.57 -0.84 2.49
C SER A 27 -1.90 -2.08 1.90
N SER A 28 -1.28 -2.87 2.78
CA SER A 28 -0.81 -4.22 2.50
C SER A 28 -2.04 -5.02 2.10
N CYS A 29 -1.97 -5.63 0.93
CA CYS A 29 -3.05 -6.43 0.37
C CYS A 29 -2.53 -7.84 0.15
N GLN A 30 -3.41 -8.83 0.18
CA GLN A 30 -3.06 -10.16 -0.29
C GLN A 30 -3.51 -10.30 -1.74
N THR A 31 -2.60 -10.75 -2.60
CA THR A 31 -2.97 -11.16 -3.94
C THR A 31 -3.92 -12.36 -3.85
N PRO A 32 -4.73 -12.64 -4.88
CA PRO A 32 -5.53 -13.88 -4.92
C PRO A 32 -4.68 -15.16 -4.86
N ASP A 33 -3.37 -15.05 -5.03
CA ASP A 33 -2.38 -16.13 -4.87
C ASP A 33 -1.89 -16.29 -3.41
N LYS A 34 -2.50 -15.56 -2.46
CA LYS A 34 -2.10 -15.49 -1.03
C LYS A 34 -0.70 -14.92 -0.80
N THR A 35 -0.12 -14.24 -1.79
CA THR A 35 1.16 -13.53 -1.62
C THR A 35 0.92 -12.15 -1.03
N VAL A 36 1.85 -11.71 -0.17
CA VAL A 36 1.78 -10.38 0.44
C VAL A 36 2.20 -9.34 -0.59
N GLY A 37 1.33 -8.37 -0.81
CA GLY A 37 1.49 -7.29 -1.76
C GLY A 37 1.12 -5.93 -1.17
N GLN A 38 1.20 -4.92 -2.03
CA GLN A 38 0.85 -3.55 -1.72
C GLN A 38 -0.14 -3.03 -2.75
N CYS A 39 -1.15 -2.30 -2.26
CA CYS A 39 -2.10 -1.62 -3.13
C CYS A 39 -1.42 -0.40 -3.76
N VAL A 40 -1.09 -0.51 -5.04
CA VAL A 40 -0.36 0.52 -5.79
C VAL A 40 -1.11 0.87 -7.07
N HIS A 41 -0.76 2.01 -7.69
CA HIS A 41 -1.29 2.37 -9.00
C HIS A 41 -0.80 1.39 -10.07
N PHE A 42 -1.58 1.18 -11.13
CA PHE A 42 -1.23 0.22 -12.18
C PHE A 42 0.16 0.46 -12.79
N SER A 43 0.56 1.73 -12.90
CA SER A 43 1.86 2.15 -13.43
C SER A 43 3.03 1.84 -12.50
N SER A 44 2.76 1.54 -11.23
CA SER A 44 3.79 1.24 -10.23
C SER A 44 4.06 -0.25 -10.10
N CYS A 45 3.37 -1.11 -10.86
CA CYS A 45 3.54 -2.56 -10.82
C CYS A 45 4.27 -3.07 -12.06
N ARG A 46 5.51 -3.56 -11.90
CA ARG A 46 6.34 -4.06 -13.01
C ARG A 46 5.72 -5.27 -13.70
N PHE A 47 5.06 -6.14 -12.93
CA PHE A 47 4.35 -7.30 -13.49
C PHE A 47 3.31 -6.85 -14.52
N VAL A 48 2.45 -5.91 -14.13
CA VAL A 48 1.39 -5.37 -15.00
C VAL A 48 2.00 -4.71 -16.22
N LEU A 49 2.98 -3.81 -16.03
CA LEU A 49 3.69 -3.17 -17.13
C LEU A 49 4.34 -4.15 -18.10
N ARG A 50 4.94 -5.24 -17.61
CA ARG A 50 5.54 -6.29 -18.45
C ARG A 50 4.47 -7.02 -19.27
N GLN A 51 3.33 -7.35 -18.66
CA GLN A 51 2.21 -7.97 -19.37
C GLN A 51 1.66 -7.04 -20.45
N TYR A 52 1.47 -5.75 -20.13
CA TYR A 52 1.07 -4.74 -21.11
C TYR A 52 2.11 -4.54 -22.21
N ALA A 53 3.42 -4.60 -21.91
CA ALA A 53 4.47 -4.49 -22.92
C ALA A 53 4.51 -5.70 -23.87
N MET A 54 4.27 -6.90 -23.34
CA MET A 54 4.24 -8.16 -24.11
C MET A 54 3.00 -8.26 -25.00
N TYR A 55 1.81 -8.06 -24.41
CA TYR A 55 0.54 -8.35 -25.07
C TYR A 55 -0.12 -7.10 -25.69
N LYS A 56 0.28 -5.90 -25.26
CA LYS A 56 -0.29 -4.61 -25.69
C LYS A 56 -1.83 -4.65 -25.68
N GLU A 57 -2.46 -4.46 -26.83
CA GLU A 57 -3.91 -4.47 -27.00
C GLU A 57 -4.50 -5.89 -26.99
N HIS A 58 -3.69 -6.92 -27.25
CA HIS A 58 -4.11 -8.32 -27.28
C HIS A 58 -3.95 -8.99 -25.91
N MET A 59 -4.38 -8.31 -24.86
CA MET A 59 -4.26 -8.83 -23.51
C MET A 59 -5.18 -10.04 -23.29
N PRO A 60 -4.66 -11.21 -22.86
CA PRO A 60 -5.48 -12.39 -22.65
C PRO A 60 -6.58 -12.14 -21.59
N PRO A 61 -7.81 -12.62 -21.80
CA PRO A 61 -8.92 -12.41 -20.87
C PRO A 61 -8.65 -13.02 -19.49
N ALA A 62 -7.82 -14.05 -19.41
CA ALA A 62 -7.38 -14.63 -18.14
C ALA A 62 -6.60 -13.62 -17.27
N ILE A 63 -5.69 -12.86 -17.87
CA ILE A 63 -4.89 -11.86 -17.15
C ILE A 63 -5.77 -10.67 -16.78
N MET A 64 -6.68 -10.24 -17.68
CA MET A 64 -7.64 -9.18 -17.38
C MET A 64 -8.52 -9.53 -16.17
N ARG A 65 -9.04 -10.77 -16.11
CA ARG A 65 -9.81 -11.25 -14.94
C ARG A 65 -8.97 -11.27 -13.67
N PHE A 66 -7.69 -11.66 -13.77
CA PHE A 66 -6.77 -11.63 -12.63
C PHE A 66 -6.58 -10.19 -12.11
N LEU A 67 -6.33 -9.23 -13.01
CA LEU A 67 -6.20 -7.81 -12.67
C LEU A 67 -7.46 -7.29 -11.98
N GLN A 68 -8.64 -7.62 -12.50
CA GLN A 68 -9.92 -7.24 -11.90
C GLN A 68 -10.10 -7.80 -10.48
N ARG A 69 -9.71 -9.06 -10.23
CA ARG A 69 -9.76 -9.65 -8.88
C ARG A 69 -8.73 -9.06 -7.93
N SER A 70 -7.57 -8.66 -8.45
CA SER A 70 -6.52 -8.00 -7.66
C SER A 70 -6.80 -6.52 -7.38
N ARG A 71 -7.90 -5.96 -7.90
CA ARG A 71 -8.23 -4.54 -7.74
C ARG A 71 -8.46 -4.19 -6.28
N CYS A 72 -7.74 -3.20 -5.80
CA CYS A 72 -7.92 -2.64 -4.47
C CYS A 72 -8.58 -1.25 -4.55
N ARG A 73 -9.35 -0.87 -3.53
CA ARG A 73 -9.95 0.47 -3.43
C ARG A 73 -9.28 1.25 -2.30
N PRO A 74 -8.19 1.98 -2.57
CA PRO A 74 -7.67 2.95 -1.61
C PRO A 74 -8.59 4.18 -1.55
N LYS A 75 -8.32 5.09 -0.61
CA LYS A 75 -8.97 6.40 -0.53
C LYS A 75 -8.59 7.36 -1.68
N VAL A 76 -7.67 6.93 -2.56
CA VAL A 76 -7.13 7.72 -3.67
C VAL A 76 -7.83 7.31 -4.96
N ASP A 77 -8.19 8.30 -5.78
CA ASP A 77 -8.78 8.07 -7.10
C ASP A 77 -7.76 7.47 -8.06
N GLY A 78 -8.17 6.42 -8.78
CA GLY A 78 -7.33 5.77 -9.78
C GLY A 78 -7.54 4.27 -9.88
N TYR A 79 -6.94 3.66 -10.91
CA TYR A 79 -6.93 2.21 -11.07
C TYR A 79 -5.80 1.60 -10.24
N HIS A 80 -6.15 1.11 -9.06
CA HIS A 80 -5.24 0.52 -8.10
C HIS A 80 -5.36 -1.00 -8.04
N LEU A 81 -4.23 -1.65 -7.92
CA LEU A 81 -4.07 -3.10 -7.97
C LEU A 81 -3.21 -3.56 -6.80
N CYS A 82 -3.52 -4.74 -6.30
CA CYS A 82 -2.65 -5.44 -5.37
C CYS A 82 -1.45 -6.00 -6.14
N CYS A 83 -0.31 -5.33 -6.04
CA CYS A 83 0.93 -5.75 -6.66
C CYS A 83 1.81 -6.44 -5.61
N GLU A 84 2.46 -7.54 -5.99
CA GLU A 84 3.38 -8.21 -5.08
C GLU A 84 4.59 -7.34 -4.78
N LEU A 85 5.08 -7.33 -3.53
CA LEU A 85 6.13 -6.42 -3.07
C LEU A 85 7.42 -6.49 -3.92
N LYS A 86 7.73 -7.66 -4.48
CA LYS A 86 8.87 -7.87 -5.39
C LYS A 86 8.75 -7.15 -6.73
N ASP A 87 7.53 -6.85 -7.16
CA ASP A 87 7.20 -6.23 -8.45
C ASP A 87 6.77 -4.76 -8.32
N VAL A 88 6.59 -4.27 -7.09
CA VAL A 88 6.32 -2.85 -6.83
C VAL A 88 7.57 -2.03 -7.16
N ILE A 89 7.42 -0.99 -7.98
CA ILE A 89 8.45 0.02 -8.18
C ILE A 89 8.45 0.91 -6.93
N PRO A 90 9.48 0.86 -6.06
CA PRO A 90 9.48 1.64 -4.84
C PRO A 90 9.52 3.13 -5.18
N ALA A 91 8.74 3.95 -4.46
CA ALA A 91 8.77 5.40 -4.63
C ALA A 91 10.18 6.00 -4.40
N ASN A 92 11.04 5.31 -3.64
CA ASN A 92 12.45 5.64 -3.46
C ASN A 92 13.25 5.62 -4.79
N ALA A 93 12.91 4.75 -5.76
CA ALA A 93 13.55 4.78 -7.08
C ALA A 93 13.24 6.05 -7.88
N ASN A 94 12.16 6.76 -7.54
CA ASN A 94 11.81 8.06 -8.12
C ASN A 94 12.38 9.27 -7.33
N SER A 95 12.98 9.05 -6.15
CA SER A 95 13.64 10.10 -5.36
C SER A 95 15.10 10.33 -5.75
N LYS A 96 15.70 9.40 -6.51
CA LYS A 96 17.08 9.48 -7.03
C LYS A 96 17.18 10.18 -8.40
N LEU A 97 16.10 10.81 -8.87
CA LEU A 97 16.06 11.61 -10.09
C LEU A 97 15.41 12.97 -9.81
N LYS A 98 15.91 13.70 -8.82
CA LYS A 98 15.74 15.15 -8.73
C LYS A 98 17.08 15.80 -8.43
#